data_AF-A0A944N118-F1
#
_entry.id   AF-A0A944N118-F1
#
_cell.length_a   1.000
_cell.length_b   1.000
_cell.length_c   1.000
_cell.angle_alpha   90.00
_cell.angle_beta   90.00
_cell.angle_gamma   90.00
#
_symmetry.space_group_name_H-M   'P 1'
#
loop_
_entity.id
_entity.type
_entity.pdbx_description
1 polymer ?
#
loop_
_entity_poly.entity_id
_entity_poly.type
_entity_poly.pdbx_seq_one_letter_code
_entity_poly.pdbx_strand_id
1 'polypeptide(L)'
;TTGTGLGFSGTFGPATVGVTVASASTADVGSATADPASNSTATSTTGLGVKLDLGDIDPFFSYGSYTALGSVSQTGVAYGGTELGLVYALGDDGITFYYGSYEETATTAGVAGETLKKTGMELGYNTAVGPAGLNVGYGSQNWAQTDGTYDGYSMTDIEVALTYSF
;
A
#
# COMPACT_ATOMS: atom_id res chain seq x y z
N THR A 1 -24.96 4.77 9.71
CA THR A 1 -23.78 4.49 8.87
C THR A 1 -24.08 4.87 7.44
N THR A 2 -23.17 5.61 6.80
CA THR A 2 -23.25 5.98 5.38
C THR A 2 -21.91 5.72 4.71
N GLY A 3 -21.91 5.38 3.43
CA GLY A 3 -20.68 5.21 2.66
C GLY A 3 -20.92 5.32 1.17
N THR A 4 -19.96 5.89 0.46
CA THR A 4 -19.96 6.06 -0.99
C THR A 4 -18.57 5.79 -1.52
N GLY A 5 -18.48 5.12 -2.67
CA GLY A 5 -17.22 4.88 -3.33
C GLY A 5 -17.38 4.77 -4.83
N LEU A 6 -16.33 5.12 -5.55
CA LEU A 6 -16.21 5.02 -6.99
C LEU A 6 -14.88 4.35 -7.30
N GLY A 7 -14.93 3.36 -8.18
CA GLY A 7 -13.78 2.70 -8.74
C GLY A 7 -13.87 2.77 -10.26
N PHE A 8 -12.75 3.11 -10.90
CA PHE A 8 -12.59 3.08 -12.34
C PHE A 8 -11.33 2.30 -12.68
N SER A 9 -11.39 1.50 -13.74
CA SER A 9 -10.21 0.94 -14.39
C SER A 9 -10.43 0.96 -15.89
N GLY A 10 -9.43 1.42 -16.63
CA GLY A 10 -9.48 1.47 -18.08
C GLY A 10 -8.10 1.36 -18.71
N THR A 11 -8.07 0.74 -19.88
CA THR A 11 -6.86 0.59 -20.70
C THR A 11 -6.92 1.56 -21.87
N PHE A 12 -5.83 2.31 -22.05
CA PHE A 12 -5.66 3.38 -23.03
C PHE A 12 -4.32 3.18 -23.75
N GLY A 13 -4.36 2.47 -24.88
CA GLY A 13 -3.13 2.03 -25.54
C GLY A 13 -2.33 1.09 -24.62
N PRO A 14 -1.01 1.30 -24.43
CA PRO A 14 -0.21 0.46 -23.54
C PRO A 14 -0.52 0.71 -22.06
N ALA A 15 -1.21 1.79 -21.69
CA ALA A 15 -1.40 2.16 -20.29
C ALA A 15 -2.72 1.60 -19.74
N THR A 16 -2.66 0.88 -18.63
CA THR A 16 -3.83 0.59 -17.79
C THR A 16 -3.81 1.50 -16.58
N VAL A 17 -4.90 2.24 -16.36
CA VAL A 17 -5.05 3.18 -15.25
C VAL A 17 -6.24 2.77 -14.41
N GLY A 18 -6.02 2.69 -13.09
CA GLY A 18 -7.05 2.45 -12.09
C GLY A 18 -7.11 3.60 -11.10
N VAL A 19 -8.31 4.02 -10.71
CA VAL A 19 -8.54 5.00 -9.64
C VAL A 19 -9.64 4.48 -8.73
N THR A 20 -9.45 4.64 -7.42
CA THR A 20 -10.49 4.39 -6.41
C THR A 20 -10.58 5.60 -5.49
N VAL A 21 -11.79 6.04 -5.20
CA VAL A 21 -12.07 7.00 -4.12
C VAL A 21 -13.25 6.49 -3.33
N ALA A 22 -13.14 6.45 -2.01
CA ALA A 22 -14.20 6.02 -1.14
C ALA A 22 -14.21 6.83 0.15
N SER A 23 -15.38 7.09 0.68
CA SER A 23 -15.57 7.69 2.00
C SER A 23 -16.73 7.03 2.72
N ALA A 24 -16.63 6.94 4.04
CA ALA A 24 -17.69 6.40 4.88
C ALA A 24 -17.71 7.09 6.23
N SER A 25 -18.84 7.01 6.90
CA SER A 25 -18.99 7.41 8.29
C SER A 25 -19.87 6.44 9.07
N THR A 26 -19.43 6.13 10.28
CA THR A 26 -20.25 5.47 11.30
C THR A 26 -20.59 6.50 12.36
N ALA A 27 -21.77 6.39 12.95
CA ALA A 27 -22.26 7.32 13.96
C ALA A 27 -23.05 6.53 15.00
N ASP A 28 -22.96 6.93 16.26
CA ASP A 28 -23.69 6.31 17.34
C ASP A 28 -25.21 6.56 17.21
N VAL A 29 -26.01 5.68 17.81
CA VAL A 29 -27.48 5.78 17.76
C VAL A 29 -28.06 6.74 18.81
N GLY A 30 -27.21 7.40 19.61
CA GLY A 30 -27.60 8.20 20.74
C GLY A 30 -27.88 7.36 21.99
N SER A 31 -28.28 8.03 23.05
CA SER A 31 -28.77 7.42 24.30
C SER A 31 -29.89 8.27 24.88
N ALA A 32 -30.43 7.88 26.05
CA ALA A 32 -31.42 8.69 26.75
C ALA A 32 -30.91 10.09 27.13
N THR A 33 -29.58 10.30 27.16
CA THR A 33 -28.93 11.56 27.57
C THR A 33 -27.98 12.13 26.52
N ALA A 34 -27.95 11.56 25.30
CA ALA A 34 -27.08 12.03 24.23
C ALA A 34 -27.78 11.93 22.87
N ASP A 35 -27.66 12.98 22.08
CA ASP A 35 -28.25 13.02 20.74
C ASP A 35 -27.62 11.96 19.82
N PRO A 36 -28.40 11.34 18.92
CA PRO A 36 -27.86 10.47 17.88
C PRO A 36 -26.80 11.17 17.05
N ALA A 37 -25.79 10.41 16.61
CA ALA A 37 -24.66 10.88 15.81
C ALA A 37 -23.78 11.95 16.47
N SER A 38 -23.84 12.09 17.80
CA SER A 38 -22.94 12.95 18.57
C SER A 38 -21.51 12.40 18.65
N ASN A 39 -21.33 11.10 18.42
CA ASN A 39 -20.04 10.42 18.28
C ASN A 39 -20.00 9.65 16.94
N SER A 40 -18.97 9.91 16.15
CA SER A 40 -18.84 9.36 14.81
C SER A 40 -17.38 9.07 14.45
N THR A 41 -17.18 8.18 13.49
CA THR A 41 -15.88 7.95 12.86
C THR A 41 -16.05 8.12 11.36
N ALA A 42 -15.25 9.01 10.77
CA ALA A 42 -15.19 9.23 9.34
C ALA A 42 -13.95 8.54 8.77
N THR A 43 -14.09 7.88 7.62
CA THR A 43 -12.99 7.23 6.91
C THR A 43 -12.96 7.67 5.45
N SER A 44 -11.76 7.75 4.87
CA SER A 44 -11.55 8.01 3.45
C SER A 44 -10.48 7.08 2.89
N THR A 45 -10.57 6.74 1.61
CA THR A 45 -9.56 5.95 0.88
C THR A 45 -9.42 6.51 -0.52
N THR A 46 -8.18 6.65 -0.97
CA THR A 46 -7.84 6.99 -2.35
C THR A 46 -6.83 5.98 -2.87
N GLY A 47 -7.00 5.53 -4.10
CA GLY A 47 -6.07 4.66 -4.81
C GLY A 47 -5.86 5.14 -6.23
N LEU A 48 -4.63 5.08 -6.72
CA LEU A 48 -4.25 5.27 -8.10
C LEU A 48 -3.30 4.13 -8.48
N GLY A 49 -3.52 3.53 -9.64
CA GLY A 49 -2.61 2.54 -10.22
C GLY A 49 -2.40 2.85 -11.69
N VAL A 50 -1.17 2.75 -12.15
CA VAL A 50 -0.80 2.84 -13.57
C VAL A 50 0.14 1.68 -13.88
N LYS A 51 -0.17 0.91 -14.91
CA LYS A 51 0.71 -0.09 -15.50
C LYS A 51 0.89 0.26 -16.98
N LEU A 52 2.11 0.15 -17.50
CA LEU A 52 2.34 0.14 -18.95
C LEU A 52 2.64 -1.30 -19.38
N ASP A 53 2.06 -1.71 -20.50
CA ASP A 53 2.41 -2.91 -21.25
C ASP A 53 3.28 -2.50 -22.42
N LEU A 54 4.59 -2.76 -22.33
CA LEU A 54 5.56 -2.44 -23.37
C LEU A 54 6.10 -3.70 -24.05
N GLY A 55 5.38 -4.82 -23.97
CA GLY A 55 5.81 -6.13 -24.44
C GLY A 55 6.50 -6.91 -23.33
N ASP A 56 7.84 -6.96 -23.36
CA ASP A 56 8.57 -7.74 -22.36
C ASP A 56 8.74 -6.97 -21.04
N ILE A 57 8.64 -5.64 -21.05
CA ILE A 57 8.86 -4.78 -19.87
C ILE A 57 7.57 -4.08 -19.49
N ASP A 58 7.11 -4.35 -18.27
CA ASP A 58 5.86 -3.84 -17.72
C ASP A 58 6.12 -2.97 -16.49
N PRO A 59 6.44 -1.68 -16.65
CA PRO A 59 6.60 -0.78 -15.52
C PRO A 59 5.23 -0.44 -14.91
N PHE A 60 5.21 -0.25 -13.60
CA PHE A 60 4.01 0.14 -12.87
C PHE A 60 4.32 1.18 -11.80
N PHE A 61 3.27 1.90 -11.43
CA PHE A 61 3.22 2.84 -10.32
C PHE A 61 1.89 2.68 -9.60
N SER A 62 1.91 2.70 -8.28
CA SER A 62 0.71 2.73 -7.44
C SER A 62 0.85 3.82 -6.38
N TYR A 63 -0.28 4.38 -5.98
CA TYR A 63 -0.42 5.20 -4.79
C TYR A 63 -1.69 4.79 -4.06
N GLY A 64 -1.61 4.72 -2.75
CA GLY A 64 -2.75 4.47 -1.88
C GLY A 64 -2.72 5.38 -0.66
N SER A 65 -3.88 5.80 -0.19
CA SER A 65 -4.04 6.40 1.13
C SER A 65 -5.34 6.02 1.79
N TYR A 66 -5.32 6.06 3.11
CA TYR A 66 -6.47 5.83 3.97
C TYR A 66 -6.43 6.81 5.14
N THR A 67 -7.58 7.30 5.57
CA THR A 67 -7.71 8.04 6.82
C THR A 67 -8.89 7.54 7.61
N ALA A 68 -8.79 7.58 8.94
CA ALA A 68 -9.88 7.40 9.88
C ALA A 68 -9.76 8.41 11.02
N LEU A 69 -10.86 9.07 11.40
CA LEU A 69 -10.86 10.04 12.49
C LEU A 69 -12.18 9.98 13.28
N GLY A 70 -12.09 9.87 14.59
CA GLY A 70 -13.20 9.99 15.52
C GLY A 70 -13.55 11.46 15.80
N SER A 71 -14.83 11.82 15.77
CA SER A 71 -15.28 13.21 15.95
C SER A 71 -15.15 13.73 17.37
N VAL A 72 -15.35 12.87 18.38
CA VAL A 72 -15.28 13.25 19.81
C VAL A 72 -13.89 12.98 20.38
N SER A 73 -13.39 11.75 20.22
CA SER A 73 -12.06 11.38 20.74
C SER A 73 -10.93 12.09 20.01
N GLN A 74 -11.19 12.58 18.78
CA GLN A 74 -10.19 13.11 17.86
C GLN A 74 -8.99 12.17 17.71
N THR A 75 -9.23 10.87 17.90
CA THR A 75 -8.26 9.80 17.72
C THR A 75 -8.43 9.27 16.30
N GLY A 76 -7.33 9.00 15.62
CA GLY A 76 -7.37 8.62 14.22
C GLY A 76 -6.06 8.01 13.73
N VAL A 77 -6.11 7.56 12.49
CA VAL A 77 -4.95 7.06 11.75
C VAL A 77 -4.98 7.59 10.33
N ALA A 78 -3.80 7.85 9.78
CA ALA A 78 -3.61 8.16 8.37
C ALA A 78 -2.51 7.25 7.81
N TYR A 79 -2.82 6.61 6.69
CA TYR A 79 -1.90 5.79 5.91
C TYR A 79 -1.71 6.39 4.53
N GLY A 80 -0.49 6.32 4.01
CA GLY A 80 -0.19 6.72 2.65
C GLY A 80 0.99 5.92 2.12
N GLY A 81 1.00 5.58 0.84
CA GLY A 81 2.10 4.83 0.27
C GLY A 81 2.16 4.96 -1.23
N THR A 82 3.36 4.75 -1.77
CA THR A 82 3.60 4.68 -3.21
C THR A 82 4.42 3.46 -3.51
N GLU A 83 4.14 2.80 -4.63
CA GLU A 83 4.99 1.75 -5.17
C GLU A 83 5.33 2.11 -6.60
N LEU A 84 6.55 1.80 -7.01
CA LEU A 84 6.94 1.77 -8.41
C LEU A 84 7.72 0.50 -8.65
N GLY A 85 7.65 -0.01 -9.86
CA GLY A 85 8.38 -1.22 -10.19
C GLY A 85 8.28 -1.54 -11.65
N LEU A 86 8.86 -2.68 -12.00
CA LEU A 86 8.72 -3.28 -13.31
C LEU A 86 8.77 -4.80 -13.20
N VAL A 87 8.11 -5.43 -14.16
CA VAL A 87 8.31 -6.85 -14.47
C VAL A 87 8.97 -6.91 -15.85
N TYR A 88 10.03 -7.69 -15.99
CA TYR A 88 10.71 -7.91 -17.27
C TYR A 88 10.74 -9.40 -17.59
N ALA A 89 10.06 -9.81 -18.66
CA ALA A 89 10.16 -11.12 -19.25
C ALA A 89 11.46 -11.27 -20.07
N LEU A 90 12.23 -12.33 -19.79
CA LEU A 90 13.49 -12.66 -20.46
C LEU A 90 13.40 -14.07 -21.07
N GLY A 91 12.36 -14.32 -21.86
CA GLY A 91 12.03 -15.66 -22.35
C GLY A 91 11.43 -16.52 -21.24
N ASP A 92 12.09 -17.61 -20.88
CA ASP A 92 11.67 -18.48 -19.75
C ASP A 92 12.05 -17.89 -18.37
N ASP A 93 12.88 -16.85 -18.37
CA ASP A 93 13.32 -16.15 -17.17
C ASP A 93 12.52 -14.86 -16.95
N GLY A 94 12.61 -14.31 -15.74
CA GLY A 94 12.03 -13.01 -15.43
C GLY A 94 12.83 -12.23 -14.39
N ILE A 95 12.71 -10.91 -14.45
CA ILE A 95 13.17 -9.98 -13.42
C ILE A 95 11.94 -9.25 -12.88
N THR A 96 11.85 -9.13 -11.56
CA THR A 96 10.90 -8.22 -10.92
C THR A 96 11.70 -7.23 -10.10
N PHE A 97 11.42 -5.94 -10.27
CA PHE A 97 11.94 -4.91 -9.40
C PHE A 97 10.77 -4.15 -8.79
N TYR A 98 10.82 -3.91 -7.50
CA TYR A 98 9.93 -2.96 -6.84
C TYR A 98 10.71 -2.02 -5.92
N TYR A 99 10.18 -0.82 -5.77
CA TYR A 99 10.53 0.15 -4.75
C TYR A 99 9.22 0.72 -4.20
N GLY A 100 9.07 0.69 -2.88
CA GLY A 100 7.88 1.14 -2.20
C GLY A 100 8.17 2.04 -1.02
N SER A 101 7.22 2.89 -0.70
CA SER A 101 7.16 3.61 0.55
C SER A 101 5.77 3.49 1.16
N TYR A 102 5.73 3.49 2.48
CA TYR A 102 4.54 3.43 3.29
C TYR A 102 4.72 4.36 4.50
N GLU A 103 3.72 5.16 4.79
CA GLU A 103 3.71 6.10 5.89
C GLU A 103 2.47 5.89 6.75
N GLU A 104 2.65 5.95 8.07
CA GLU A 104 1.60 5.85 9.07
C GLU A 104 1.72 7.00 10.08
N THR A 105 0.61 7.69 10.32
CA THR A 105 0.50 8.73 11.35
C THR A 105 -0.70 8.42 12.24
N ALA A 106 -0.45 8.20 13.53
CA ALA A 106 -1.51 8.16 14.52
C ALA A 106 -1.85 9.58 15.00
N THR A 107 -3.14 9.86 15.21
CA THR A 107 -3.62 11.08 15.85
C THR A 107 -4.23 10.72 17.18
N THR A 108 -3.86 11.43 18.24
CA THR A 108 -4.42 11.25 19.59
C THR A 108 -4.93 12.60 20.10
N ALA A 109 -6.20 12.65 20.52
CA ALA A 109 -6.83 13.87 21.04
C ALA A 109 -6.63 15.11 20.14
N GLY A 110 -6.67 14.92 18.81
CA GLY A 110 -6.52 16.00 17.82
C GLY A 110 -5.08 16.40 17.52
N VAL A 111 -4.09 15.74 18.12
CA VAL A 111 -2.67 15.97 17.87
C VAL A 111 -2.12 14.80 17.05
N ALA A 112 -1.62 15.11 15.86
CA ALA A 112 -0.90 14.15 15.04
C ALA A 112 0.45 13.83 15.70
N GLY A 113 0.77 12.55 15.83
CA GLY A 113 2.08 12.09 16.25
C GLY A 113 3.10 12.13 15.12
N GLU A 114 4.32 11.73 15.43
CA GLU A 114 5.40 11.62 14.45
C GLU A 114 5.13 10.47 13.47
N THR A 115 5.25 10.76 12.18
CA THR A 115 4.97 9.80 11.11
C THR A 115 6.03 8.70 11.05
N LEU A 116 5.59 7.45 11.10
CA LEU A 116 6.43 6.30 10.76
C LEU A 116 6.49 6.16 9.24
N LYS A 117 7.68 6.30 8.67
CA LYS A 117 7.96 6.10 7.25
C LYS A 117 8.72 4.80 7.08
N LYS A 118 8.24 3.93 6.20
CA LYS A 118 8.89 2.69 5.79
C LYS A 118 9.18 2.79 4.31
N THR A 119 10.38 2.45 3.89
CA THR A 119 10.73 2.25 2.48
C THR A 119 11.26 0.84 2.31
N GLY A 120 11.14 0.32 1.10
CA GLY A 120 11.75 -0.94 0.75
C GLY A 120 11.98 -1.06 -0.74
N MET A 121 12.90 -1.94 -1.10
CA MET A 121 13.11 -2.36 -2.48
C MET A 121 13.31 -3.86 -2.53
N GLU A 122 12.96 -4.47 -3.64
CA GLU A 122 13.39 -5.83 -3.95
C GLU A 122 13.76 -5.94 -5.42
N LEU A 123 14.79 -6.73 -5.66
CA LEU A 123 15.14 -7.22 -6.97
C LEU A 123 15.03 -8.75 -6.95
N GLY A 124 14.05 -9.27 -7.68
CA GLY A 124 13.80 -10.68 -7.89
C GLY A 124 14.27 -11.13 -9.27
N TYR A 125 14.77 -12.36 -9.35
CA TYR A 125 15.00 -13.09 -10.58
C TYR A 125 14.34 -14.46 -10.48
N ASN A 126 13.63 -14.86 -11.53
CA ASN A 126 12.99 -16.15 -11.65
C ASN A 126 13.46 -16.88 -12.91
N THR A 127 13.64 -18.19 -12.82
CA THR A 127 14.10 -19.04 -13.93
C THR A 127 13.52 -20.45 -13.83
N ALA A 128 13.42 -21.13 -14.97
CA ALA A 128 13.06 -22.54 -15.02
C ALA A 128 14.28 -23.44 -14.78
N VAL A 129 14.13 -24.42 -13.88
CA VAL A 129 15.13 -25.46 -13.59
C VAL A 129 14.48 -26.82 -13.79
N GLY A 130 14.42 -27.27 -15.05
CA GLY A 130 13.70 -28.48 -15.44
C GLY A 130 12.19 -28.33 -15.17
N PRO A 131 11.54 -29.23 -14.41
CA PRO A 131 10.12 -29.10 -14.06
C PRO A 131 9.85 -28.11 -12.91
N ALA A 132 10.88 -27.48 -12.35
CA ALA A 132 10.76 -26.54 -11.24
C ALA A 132 10.95 -25.08 -11.71
N GLY A 133 10.36 -24.14 -10.99
CA GLY A 133 10.69 -22.71 -11.06
C GLY A 133 11.51 -22.30 -9.83
N LEU A 134 12.66 -21.67 -10.04
CA LEU A 134 13.50 -21.09 -9.00
C LEU A 134 13.33 -19.58 -8.99
N ASN A 135 13.05 -19.00 -7.83
CA ASN A 135 12.99 -17.57 -7.59
C ASN A 135 14.04 -17.20 -6.54
N VAL A 136 14.77 -16.12 -6.79
CA VAL A 136 15.71 -15.53 -5.83
C VAL A 136 15.44 -14.03 -5.77
N GLY A 137 15.18 -13.52 -4.57
CA GLY A 137 14.96 -12.10 -4.29
C GLY A 137 16.06 -11.54 -3.38
N TYR A 138 16.44 -10.29 -3.60
CA TYR A 138 17.21 -9.50 -2.64
C TYR A 138 16.41 -8.26 -2.26
N GLY A 139 16.08 -8.16 -0.97
CA GLY A 139 15.26 -7.11 -0.40
C GLY A 139 16.04 -6.18 0.51
N SER A 140 15.57 -4.94 0.63
CA SER A 140 15.92 -4.06 1.74
C SER A 140 14.68 -3.34 2.28
N GLN A 141 14.74 -3.00 3.57
CA GLN A 141 13.73 -2.19 4.24
C GLN A 141 14.39 -1.20 5.19
N ASN A 142 13.87 0.03 5.20
CA ASN A 142 14.32 1.10 6.08
C ASN A 142 13.12 1.77 6.74
N TRP A 143 13.15 1.93 8.07
CA TRP A 143 12.12 2.66 8.79
C TRP A 143 12.70 3.90 9.47
N ALA A 144 11.93 4.98 9.44
CA ALA A 144 12.27 6.25 10.08
C ALA A 144 11.02 6.80 10.78
N GLN A 145 11.21 7.31 12.00
CA GLN A 145 10.15 7.95 12.77
C GLN A 145 10.81 8.87 13.78
N THR A 146 10.63 10.19 13.67
CA THR A 146 11.20 11.15 14.62
C THR A 146 10.90 10.70 16.05
N ASP A 147 11.94 10.49 16.86
CA ASP A 147 11.85 10.07 18.25
C ASP A 147 11.02 8.78 18.50
N GLY A 148 10.85 7.96 17.46
CA GLY A 148 10.09 6.70 17.50
C GLY A 148 10.95 5.48 17.85
N THR A 149 10.30 4.40 18.32
CA THR A 149 10.98 3.15 18.71
C THR A 149 11.74 2.48 17.56
N TYR A 150 11.30 2.69 16.32
CA TYR A 150 11.88 2.05 15.13
C TYR A 150 12.69 3.02 14.27
N ASP A 151 13.08 4.18 14.80
CA ASP A 151 13.85 5.15 14.04
C ASP A 151 15.22 4.59 13.65
N GLY A 152 15.59 4.75 12.38
CA GLY A 152 16.84 4.22 11.84
C GLY A 152 16.88 2.69 11.67
N TYR A 153 15.74 1.99 11.77
CA TYR A 153 15.69 0.57 11.46
C TYR A 153 16.10 0.31 10.01
N SER A 154 16.94 -0.69 9.79
CA SER A 154 17.40 -1.10 8.46
C SER A 154 17.64 -2.60 8.45
N MET A 155 17.13 -3.28 7.42
CA MET A 155 17.41 -4.69 7.18
C MET A 155 17.56 -4.98 5.69
N THR A 156 18.25 -6.07 5.40
CA THR A 156 18.30 -6.69 4.07
C THR A 156 18.11 -8.18 4.24
N ASP A 157 17.56 -8.81 3.22
CA ASP A 157 17.37 -10.26 3.18
C ASP A 157 17.54 -10.80 1.75
N ILE A 158 17.74 -12.11 1.71
CA ILE A 158 17.70 -12.89 0.47
C ILE A 158 16.58 -13.89 0.65
N GLU A 159 15.60 -13.86 -0.25
CA GLU A 159 14.55 -14.86 -0.35
C GLU A 159 14.91 -15.85 -1.45
N VAL A 160 14.71 -17.15 -1.20
CA VAL A 160 14.86 -18.20 -2.21
C VAL A 160 13.64 -19.10 -2.14
N ALA A 161 12.92 -19.23 -3.26
CA ALA A 161 11.73 -20.05 -3.36
C ALA A 161 11.81 -20.99 -4.57
N LEU A 162 11.62 -22.28 -4.32
CA LEU A 162 11.57 -23.31 -5.36
C LEU A 162 10.14 -23.85 -5.46
N THR A 163 9.54 -23.75 -6.64
CA THR A 163 8.16 -24.18 -6.92
C THR A 163 8.15 -25.34 -7.90
N TYR A 164 7.30 -26.34 -7.65
CA TYR A 164 7.07 -27.47 -8.56
C TYR A 164 5.61 -27.49 -8.99
N SER A 165 5.36 -27.75 -10.26
CA SER A 165 4.03 -28.06 -10.79
C SER A 165 3.99 -29.53 -11.23
N PHE A 166 2.96 -30.26 -10.79
CA PHE A 166 2.72 -31.66 -11.10
C PHE A 166 1.51 -31.82 -12.02
#